data_AF-A0A0U3IEK5-F1
#
_entry.id   AF-A0A0U3IEK5-F1
#
_cell.length_a   1.000
_cell.length_b   1.000
_cell.length_c   1.000
_cell.angle_alpha   90.00
_cell.angle_beta   90.00
_cell.angle_gamma   90.00
#
_symmetry.space_group_name_H-M   'P 1'
#
loop_
_entity.id
_entity.type
_entity.pdbx_description
1 polymer ?
#
loop_
_entity_poly.entity_id
_entity_poly.type
_entity_poly.pdbx_seq_one_letter_code
_entity_poly.pdbx_strand_id
1 'polypeptide(L)'
;MSAVKNKKSPRRKSALIAVLFFLLLPSKFVVSQEYEYNLDSYSLYFDILEGYKVKETIELVLFPNVPLSYYTFYSEYPIENPEAIIEINGKTQIANISVSKIVGDINAVYIEFPEVLPGGRLKIRISFYSEGMLQEVGGKKQFSYYVKFNQPVGYFYARLYVPKGYAILSPIVPSPDKVESTGNALILEWKKTEVRPEEEFYFIVGFSGEVTNQFPLAMFLATIFIAFLGGFLAGTLYRGKEKTLIDLRSDEEKVLEVLKEGPLYQSDLVKRLGFSKAKVSLLLRDMEKKGLIERVKEGRTYLVRLKES
;
A
#
# COMPACT_ATOMS: atom_id res chain seq x y z
N MET A 1 36.96 -72.10 -62.63
CA MET A 1 36.76 -73.55 -62.36
C MET A 1 37.43 -73.82 -61.03
N SER A 2 36.78 -74.17 -59.93
CA SER A 2 35.77 -75.22 -59.73
C SER A 2 34.68 -74.80 -58.74
N ALA A 3 33.50 -75.36 -58.94
CA ALA A 3 32.24 -75.07 -58.26
C ALA A 3 32.06 -75.80 -56.91
N VAL A 4 31.40 -75.10 -55.99
CA VAL A 4 30.27 -75.51 -55.12
C VAL A 4 30.26 -76.95 -54.55
N LYS A 5 30.22 -77.04 -53.21
CA LYS A 5 29.22 -77.92 -52.55
C LYS A 5 28.73 -77.37 -51.21
N ASN A 6 27.44 -77.13 -51.21
CA ASN A 6 26.53 -76.73 -50.15
C ASN A 6 26.38 -77.85 -49.09
N LYS A 7 26.41 -77.51 -47.78
CA LYS A 7 25.70 -78.32 -46.78
C LYS A 7 25.23 -77.49 -45.58
N LYS A 8 23.91 -77.58 -45.40
CA LYS A 8 22.99 -76.98 -44.43
C LYS A 8 23.45 -76.92 -42.96
N SER A 9 22.91 -75.90 -42.27
CA SER A 9 22.89 -75.73 -40.81
C SER A 9 22.16 -76.87 -40.08
N PRO A 10 22.40 -77.00 -38.77
CA PRO A 10 21.32 -76.65 -37.84
C PRO A 10 21.76 -75.96 -36.53
N ARG A 11 20.94 -74.97 -36.13
CA ARG A 11 20.44 -74.63 -34.78
C ARG A 11 21.31 -74.78 -33.52
N ARG A 12 21.14 -73.73 -32.67
CA ARG A 12 21.19 -73.68 -31.18
C ARG A 12 22.63 -73.73 -30.61
N LYS A 13 23.11 -72.78 -29.80
CA LYS A 13 22.51 -71.87 -28.81
C LYS A 13 23.34 -70.59 -28.74
N SER A 14 22.65 -69.47 -28.57
CA SER A 14 23.19 -68.18 -28.17
C SER A 14 23.95 -68.32 -26.85
N ALA A 15 25.26 -68.10 -26.86
CA ALA A 15 26.03 -67.84 -25.67
C ALA A 15 26.13 -66.32 -25.49
N LEU A 16 25.50 -65.83 -24.42
CA LEU A 16 25.61 -64.47 -23.92
C LEU A 16 27.08 -64.04 -23.87
N ILE A 17 27.43 -63.02 -24.64
CA ILE A 17 28.54 -62.12 -24.28
C ILE A 17 27.88 -60.97 -23.52
N ALA A 18 27.65 -61.18 -22.23
CA ALA A 18 27.40 -60.11 -21.28
C ALA A 18 28.78 -59.57 -20.89
N VAL A 19 29.24 -58.54 -21.59
CA VAL A 19 30.40 -57.76 -21.14
C VAL A 19 30.02 -57.09 -19.82
N LEU A 20 30.76 -57.47 -18.79
CA LEU A 20 30.75 -56.93 -17.44
C LEU A 20 30.98 -55.41 -17.50
N PHE A 21 29.90 -54.63 -17.55
CA PHE A 21 29.89 -53.20 -17.21
C PHE A 21 29.39 -53.07 -15.77
N PHE A 22 30.17 -53.61 -14.83
CA PHE A 22 29.91 -53.46 -13.41
C PHE A 22 31.00 -52.59 -12.79
N LEU A 23 30.57 -51.43 -12.28
CA LEU A 23 31.17 -50.69 -11.17
C LEU A 23 32.59 -50.13 -11.37
N LEU A 24 32.66 -49.02 -12.11
CA LEU A 24 33.45 -47.87 -11.66
C LEU A 24 32.50 -46.68 -11.54
N LEU A 25 31.58 -46.76 -10.58
CA LEU A 25 31.01 -45.54 -10.00
C LEU A 25 32.21 -44.81 -9.37
N PRO A 26 32.50 -43.55 -9.72
CA PRO A 26 33.37 -42.76 -8.88
C PRO A 26 32.66 -42.72 -7.53
N SER A 27 33.20 -43.46 -6.54
CA SER A 27 32.86 -43.25 -5.15
C SER A 27 33.09 -41.76 -4.94
N LYS A 28 32.00 -41.00 -4.80
CA LYS A 28 32.07 -39.62 -4.34
C LYS A 28 32.76 -39.70 -2.99
N PHE A 29 34.07 -39.53 -2.98
CA PHE A 29 34.80 -39.19 -1.78
C PHE A 29 34.28 -37.81 -1.41
N VAL A 30 33.19 -37.80 -0.64
CA VAL A 30 32.81 -36.66 0.18
C VAL A 30 33.94 -36.62 1.19
N VAL A 31 34.91 -35.74 0.95
CA VAL A 31 35.84 -35.33 1.99
C VAL A 31 34.95 -34.74 3.08
N SER A 32 34.77 -35.46 4.19
CA SER A 32 34.06 -34.95 5.34
C SER A 32 34.95 -33.88 5.97
N GLN A 33 34.67 -32.62 5.66
CA GLN A 33 35.27 -31.51 6.39
C GLN A 33 34.75 -31.59 7.83
N GLU A 34 35.62 -31.85 8.80
CA GLU A 34 35.26 -31.83 10.21
C GLU A 34 35.10 -30.39 10.65
N TYR A 35 33.85 -29.99 10.93
CA TYR A 35 33.53 -28.66 11.47
C TYR A 35 33.74 -28.67 12.99
N GLU A 36 34.22 -27.55 13.55
CA GLU A 36 34.40 -27.40 15.00
C GLU A 36 33.08 -27.49 15.78
N TYR A 37 31.96 -27.22 15.11
CA TYR A 37 30.62 -27.32 15.67
C TYR A 37 29.60 -27.62 14.56
N ASN A 38 28.43 -28.15 14.94
CA ASN A 38 27.29 -28.29 14.06
C ASN A 38 26.32 -27.13 14.27
N LEU A 39 25.90 -26.49 13.17
CA LEU A 39 24.97 -25.37 13.22
C LEU A 39 23.53 -25.87 13.02
N ASP A 40 22.79 -25.99 14.12
CA ASP A 40 21.42 -26.50 14.13
C ASP A 40 20.44 -25.47 13.55
N SER A 41 20.56 -24.21 13.98
CA SER A 41 19.76 -23.12 13.41
C SER A 41 20.51 -21.79 13.32
N TYR A 42 20.16 -21.01 12.29
CA TYR A 42 20.64 -19.65 12.05
C TYR A 42 19.47 -18.75 11.68
N SER A 43 19.19 -17.75 12.50
CA SER A 43 18.06 -16.84 12.33
C SER A 43 18.54 -15.41 12.23
N LEU A 44 18.11 -14.71 11.18
CA LEU A 44 18.38 -13.30 10.93
C LEU A 44 17.09 -12.50 11.10
N TYR A 45 17.17 -11.41 11.84
CA TYR A 45 16.07 -10.47 12.00
C TYR A 45 16.56 -9.06 11.68
N PHE A 46 15.86 -8.41 10.76
CA PHE A 46 16.12 -7.05 10.34
C PHE A 46 14.92 -6.17 10.69
N ASP A 47 15.13 -5.19 11.55
CA ASP A 47 14.14 -4.19 11.90
C ASP A 47 14.55 -2.85 11.30
N ILE A 48 13.85 -2.43 10.24
CA ILE A 48 14.08 -1.12 9.61
C ILE A 48 13.61 -0.03 10.57
N LEU A 49 14.51 0.86 10.94
CA LEU A 49 14.24 2.04 11.77
C LEU A 49 14.19 3.31 10.90
N GLU A 50 13.82 4.43 11.52
CA GLU A 50 13.92 5.74 10.88
C GLU A 50 15.39 6.10 10.59
N GLY A 51 15.64 6.88 9.53
CA GLY A 51 16.98 7.41 9.23
C GLY A 51 17.97 6.42 8.61
N TYR A 52 17.52 5.42 7.84
CA TYR A 52 18.36 4.41 7.16
C TYR A 52 19.09 3.42 8.08
N LYS A 53 18.81 3.48 9.39
CA LYS A 53 19.35 2.57 10.38
C LYS A 53 18.56 1.27 10.40
N VAL A 54 19.27 0.14 10.52
CA VAL A 54 18.67 -1.18 10.67
C VAL A 54 19.15 -1.77 11.99
N LYS A 55 18.21 -2.25 12.80
CA LYS A 55 18.56 -3.10 13.94
C LYS A 55 18.63 -4.53 13.45
N GLU A 56 19.79 -5.14 13.62
CA GLU A 56 20.01 -6.54 13.31
C GLU A 56 19.98 -7.38 14.56
N THR A 57 19.43 -8.58 14.43
CA THR A 57 19.56 -9.63 15.44
C THR A 57 19.91 -10.93 14.76
N ILE A 58 20.99 -11.56 15.20
CA ILE A 58 21.40 -12.89 14.76
C ILE A 58 21.20 -13.82 15.94
N GLU A 59 20.38 -14.86 15.74
CA GLU A 59 20.21 -15.93 16.71
C GLU A 59 20.68 -17.23 16.09
N LEU A 60 21.55 -17.95 16.79
CA LEU A 60 22.03 -19.25 16.34
C LEU A 60 22.02 -20.26 17.47
N VAL A 61 21.85 -21.53 17.10
CA VAL A 61 21.97 -22.68 17.99
C VAL A 61 23.01 -23.60 17.38
N LEU A 62 24.05 -23.92 18.15
CA LEU A 62 25.13 -24.80 17.72
C LEU A 62 25.46 -25.85 18.79
N PHE A 63 26.07 -26.93 18.32
CA PHE A 63 26.57 -28.04 19.12
C PHE A 63 28.06 -28.23 18.85
N PRO A 64 28.96 -27.91 19.81
CA PRO A 64 30.38 -28.06 19.60
C PRO A 64 30.79 -29.51 19.40
N ASN A 65 31.71 -29.75 18.47
CA ASN A 65 32.43 -31.01 18.26
C ASN A 65 33.79 -31.00 18.96
N VAL A 66 34.34 -29.81 19.20
CA VAL A 66 35.54 -29.53 20.00
C VAL A 66 35.21 -28.55 21.13
N PRO A 67 36.04 -28.44 22.19
CA PRO A 67 35.86 -27.37 23.19
C PRO A 67 35.85 -25.99 22.53
N LEU A 68 34.80 -25.21 22.77
CA LEU A 68 34.58 -23.91 22.13
C LEU A 68 34.41 -22.82 23.20
N SER A 69 35.16 -21.72 23.08
CA SER A 69 35.11 -20.57 24.01
C SER A 69 34.83 -19.23 23.32
N TYR A 70 34.70 -19.23 21.99
CA TYR A 70 34.40 -18.03 21.23
C TYR A 70 33.61 -18.36 19.97
N TYR A 71 32.96 -17.34 19.40
CA TYR A 71 32.32 -17.39 18.10
C TYR A 71 32.65 -16.10 17.34
N THR A 72 32.92 -16.23 16.05
CA THR A 72 33.23 -15.10 15.17
C THR A 72 32.27 -15.07 13.99
N PHE A 73 31.74 -13.89 13.69
CA PHE A 73 31.10 -13.63 12.40
C PHE A 73 31.63 -12.35 11.77
N TYR A 74 31.40 -12.23 10.47
CA TYR A 74 31.87 -11.13 9.65
C TYR A 74 30.67 -10.34 9.12
N SER A 75 30.77 -9.03 9.13
CA SER A 75 29.80 -8.11 8.53
C SER A 75 30.53 -7.12 7.63
N GLU A 76 29.97 -6.89 6.44
CA GLU A 76 30.45 -5.84 5.53
C GLU A 76 29.91 -4.44 5.91
N TYR A 77 28.98 -4.39 6.86
CA TYR A 77 28.34 -3.16 7.29
C TYR A 77 28.89 -2.68 8.64
N PRO A 78 28.92 -1.36 8.90
CA PRO A 78 29.32 -0.81 10.20
C PRO A 78 28.48 -1.41 11.33
N ILE A 79 29.11 -1.64 12.49
CA ILE A 79 28.45 -2.21 13.66
C ILE A 79 28.49 -1.20 14.79
N GLU A 80 27.32 -0.86 15.30
CA GLU A 80 27.15 0.06 16.42
C GLU A 80 26.45 -0.64 17.59
N ASN A 81 26.95 -0.39 18.79
CA ASN A 81 26.39 -0.87 20.07
C ASN A 81 26.05 -2.38 20.04
N PRO A 82 27.01 -3.27 19.78
CA PRO A 82 26.75 -4.69 19.78
C PRO A 82 26.51 -5.22 21.21
N GLU A 83 25.50 -6.06 21.35
CA GLU A 83 25.13 -6.74 22.59
C GLU A 83 24.93 -8.23 22.31
N ALA A 84 25.45 -9.10 23.17
CA ALA A 84 25.33 -10.55 23.01
C ALA A 84 24.86 -11.20 24.30
N ILE A 85 23.87 -12.07 24.14
CA ILE A 85 23.36 -12.94 25.18
C ILE A 85 23.61 -14.36 24.71
N ILE A 86 24.19 -15.17 25.59
CA ILE A 86 24.41 -16.58 25.33
C ILE A 86 23.60 -17.42 26.33
N GLU A 87 23.22 -18.60 25.91
CA GLU A 87 22.61 -19.62 26.75
C GLU A 87 23.40 -20.92 26.57
N ILE A 88 24.06 -21.33 27.65
CA ILE A 88 24.86 -22.56 27.72
C ILE A 88 24.09 -23.55 28.58
N ASN A 89 23.64 -24.66 27.99
CA ASN A 89 22.91 -25.72 28.69
C ASN A 89 21.75 -25.19 29.57
N GLY A 90 21.01 -24.20 29.05
CA GLY A 90 19.86 -23.59 29.72
C GLY A 90 20.17 -22.46 30.70
N LYS A 91 21.45 -22.10 30.90
CA LYS A 91 21.84 -20.93 31.72
C LYS A 91 22.19 -19.74 30.83
N THR A 92 21.51 -18.63 31.04
CA THR A 92 21.70 -17.40 30.28
C THR A 92 22.72 -16.48 30.93
N GLN A 93 23.59 -15.87 30.14
CA GLN A 93 24.54 -14.85 30.57
C GLN A 93 24.85 -13.87 29.43
N ILE A 94 25.37 -12.70 29.79
CA ILE A 94 25.89 -11.73 28.82
C ILE A 94 27.28 -12.20 28.38
N ALA A 95 27.56 -12.13 27.08
CA ALA A 95 28.85 -12.45 26.52
C ALA A 95 29.66 -11.17 26.25
N ASN A 96 30.98 -11.28 26.35
CA ASN A 96 31.86 -10.19 25.98
C ASN A 96 31.95 -10.11 24.47
N ILE A 97 31.84 -8.91 23.92
CA ILE A 97 31.96 -8.66 22.49
C ILE A 97 33.13 -7.74 22.23
N SER A 98 33.94 -8.09 21.23
CA SER A 98 34.88 -7.16 20.62
C SER A 98 34.63 -7.08 19.12
N VAL A 99 34.81 -5.89 18.56
CA VAL A 99 34.70 -5.64 17.12
C VAL A 99 36.05 -5.19 16.62
N SER A 100 36.60 -5.88 15.63
CA SER A 100 37.85 -5.50 14.97
C SER A 100 37.64 -5.34 13.48
N LYS A 101 38.21 -4.28 12.89
CA LYS A 101 38.25 -4.09 11.45
C LYS A 101 39.45 -4.87 10.89
N ILE A 102 39.21 -5.89 10.06
CA ILE A 102 40.30 -6.77 9.58
C ILE A 102 40.88 -6.24 8.26
N VAL A 103 40.09 -6.19 7.18
CA VAL A 103 40.51 -5.76 5.84
C VAL A 103 39.36 -5.05 5.13
N GLY A 104 39.64 -3.92 4.47
CA GLY A 104 38.60 -3.12 3.80
C GLY A 104 37.58 -2.61 4.81
N ASP A 105 36.29 -2.71 4.51
CA ASP A 105 35.18 -2.35 5.41
C ASP A 105 34.56 -3.55 6.15
N ILE A 106 35.22 -4.71 6.13
CA ILE A 106 34.75 -5.92 6.81
C ILE A 106 35.07 -5.84 8.32
N ASN A 107 34.02 -5.87 9.12
CA ASN A 107 34.06 -5.96 10.57
C ASN A 107 33.99 -7.43 11.00
N ALA A 108 34.93 -7.86 11.85
CA ALA A 108 34.82 -9.11 12.56
C ALA A 108 34.36 -8.86 13.98
N VAL A 109 33.36 -9.63 14.40
CA VAL A 109 32.80 -9.59 15.74
C VAL A 109 33.16 -10.86 16.45
N TYR A 110 33.90 -10.74 17.54
CA TYR A 110 34.27 -11.85 18.40
C TYR A 110 33.36 -11.83 19.62
N ILE A 111 32.74 -12.98 19.88
CA ILE A 111 31.88 -13.21 21.04
C ILE A 111 32.59 -14.23 21.91
N GLU A 112 33.06 -13.81 23.08
CA GLU A 112 33.77 -14.68 24.02
C GLU A 112 32.83 -15.20 25.12
N PHE A 113 32.99 -16.47 25.48
CA PHE A 113 32.15 -17.15 26.46
C PHE A 113 32.90 -18.25 27.21
N PRO A 114 32.39 -18.69 28.39
CA PRO A 114 32.94 -19.84 29.08
C PRO A 114 32.96 -21.07 28.19
N GLU A 115 34.04 -21.85 28.28
CA GLU A 115 34.25 -23.02 27.44
C GLU A 115 33.06 -23.99 27.48
N VAL A 116 32.58 -24.37 26.29
CA VAL A 116 31.53 -25.35 26.08
C VAL A 116 32.16 -26.62 25.51
N LEU A 117 32.05 -27.72 26.26
CA LEU A 117 32.57 -29.01 25.87
C LEU A 117 31.76 -29.66 24.74
N PRO A 118 32.35 -30.60 23.98
CA PRO A 118 31.64 -31.34 22.94
C PRO A 118 30.33 -31.96 23.42
N GLY A 119 29.29 -31.88 22.59
CA GLY A 119 27.93 -32.35 22.92
C GLY A 119 27.12 -31.39 23.78
N GLY A 120 27.69 -30.27 24.25
CA GLY A 120 26.95 -29.17 24.86
C GLY A 120 26.05 -28.44 23.87
N ARG A 121 25.04 -27.74 24.37
CA ARG A 121 24.17 -26.86 23.56
C ARG A 121 24.49 -25.41 23.86
N LEU A 122 24.87 -24.67 22.82
CA LEU A 122 25.10 -23.23 22.88
C LEU A 122 24.08 -22.51 22.00
N LYS A 123 23.37 -21.56 22.58
CA LYS A 123 22.55 -20.59 21.85
C LYS A 123 23.20 -19.22 21.99
N ILE A 124 23.43 -18.54 20.88
CA ILE A 124 23.97 -17.18 20.84
C ILE A 124 22.92 -16.27 20.23
N ARG A 125 22.64 -15.15 20.87
CA ARG A 125 21.85 -14.05 20.34
C ARG A 125 22.68 -12.80 20.37
N ILE A 126 22.96 -12.23 19.22
CA ILE A 126 23.63 -10.93 19.09
C ILE A 126 22.68 -9.92 18.48
N SER A 127 22.71 -8.69 18.98
CA SER A 127 21.94 -7.56 18.49
C SER A 127 22.84 -6.35 18.33
N PHE A 128 22.72 -5.64 17.22
CA PHE A 128 23.50 -4.43 16.94
C PHE A 128 22.73 -3.55 15.96
N TYR A 129 23.22 -2.33 15.77
CA TYR A 129 22.72 -1.45 14.72
C TYR A 129 23.71 -1.33 13.59
N SER A 130 23.18 -1.25 12.37
CA SER A 130 23.97 -1.10 11.17
C SER A 130 23.32 -0.11 10.19
N GLU A 131 24.14 0.38 9.28
CA GLU A 131 23.76 1.32 8.22
C GLU A 131 24.33 0.81 6.87
N GLY A 132 23.73 1.24 5.75
CA GLY A 132 24.19 0.90 4.40
C GLY A 132 23.45 -0.26 3.72
N MET A 133 22.62 -1.01 4.45
CA MET A 133 21.70 -2.01 3.87
C MET A 133 20.55 -1.38 3.10
N LEU A 134 20.20 -0.14 3.44
CA LEU A 134 19.15 0.63 2.81
C LEU A 134 19.77 1.66 1.87
N GLN A 135 19.41 1.58 0.59
CA GLN A 135 19.89 2.49 -0.45
C GLN A 135 18.72 3.17 -1.15
N GLU A 136 18.95 4.36 -1.70
CA GLU A 136 17.97 5.05 -2.52
C GLU A 136 18.27 4.84 -4.01
N VAL A 137 17.36 4.18 -4.72
CA VAL A 137 17.50 3.85 -6.15
C VAL A 137 16.29 4.41 -6.88
N GLY A 138 16.48 5.48 -7.66
CA GLY A 138 15.42 6.11 -8.44
C GLY A 138 14.26 6.67 -7.60
N GLY A 139 14.58 7.28 -6.44
CA GLY A 139 13.59 7.85 -5.51
C GLY A 139 12.80 6.81 -4.70
N LYS A 140 13.26 5.54 -4.71
CA LYS A 140 12.70 4.43 -3.94
C LYS A 140 13.75 3.91 -2.99
N LYS A 141 13.33 3.40 -1.83
CA LYS A 141 14.26 2.75 -0.90
C LYS A 141 14.39 1.28 -1.26
N GLN A 142 15.59 0.73 -1.16
CA GLN A 142 15.88 -0.68 -1.41
C GLN A 142 16.69 -1.24 -0.25
N PHE A 143 16.19 -2.29 0.39
CA PHE A 143 16.95 -3.12 1.30
C PHE A 143 17.73 -4.18 0.52
N SER A 144 19.02 -4.30 0.79
CA SER A 144 19.89 -5.33 0.20
C SER A 144 20.75 -5.97 1.29
N TYR A 145 20.72 -7.30 1.39
CA TYR A 145 21.53 -8.05 2.34
C TYR A 145 22.02 -9.37 1.73
N TYR A 146 23.26 -9.74 2.01
CA TYR A 146 23.91 -10.96 1.53
C TYR A 146 24.38 -11.80 2.70
N VAL A 147 24.13 -13.11 2.64
CA VAL A 147 24.70 -14.09 3.56
C VAL A 147 25.12 -15.34 2.83
N LYS A 148 26.28 -15.87 3.23
CA LYS A 148 26.84 -17.13 2.73
C LYS A 148 27.19 -18.04 3.89
N PHE A 149 26.84 -19.31 3.77
CA PHE A 149 27.18 -20.32 4.77
C PHE A 149 28.37 -21.16 4.30
N ASN A 150 29.43 -21.20 5.10
CA ASN A 150 30.62 -22.01 4.83
C ASN A 150 30.52 -23.46 5.35
N GLN A 151 29.40 -23.80 6.00
CA GLN A 151 29.11 -25.10 6.58
C GLN A 151 27.60 -25.38 6.51
N PRO A 152 27.15 -26.63 6.69
CA PRO A 152 25.73 -26.95 6.66
C PRO A 152 24.98 -26.28 7.82
N VAL A 153 23.75 -25.83 7.56
CA VAL A 153 22.84 -25.32 8.58
C VAL A 153 21.55 -26.12 8.58
N GLY A 154 21.16 -26.65 9.74
CA GLY A 154 19.94 -27.44 9.87
C GLY A 154 18.68 -26.65 9.50
N TYR A 155 18.54 -25.44 10.04
CA TYR A 155 17.42 -24.55 9.76
C TYR A 155 17.87 -23.08 9.66
N PHE A 156 17.58 -22.46 8.52
CA PHE A 156 17.80 -21.05 8.28
C PHE A 156 16.46 -20.30 8.27
N TYR A 157 16.44 -19.16 8.95
CA TYR A 157 15.31 -18.24 8.96
C TYR A 157 15.80 -16.81 8.77
N ALA A 158 15.08 -16.03 7.97
CA ALA A 158 15.27 -14.60 7.87
C ALA A 158 13.93 -13.87 7.98
N ARG A 159 13.93 -12.75 8.69
CA ARG A 159 12.77 -11.86 8.82
C ARG A 159 13.16 -10.43 8.50
N LEU A 160 12.38 -9.78 7.65
CA LEU A 160 12.46 -8.34 7.43
C LEU A 160 11.18 -7.67 7.95
N TYR A 161 11.35 -6.79 8.93
CA TYR A 161 10.30 -5.93 9.48
C TYR A 161 10.40 -4.54 8.85
N VAL A 162 9.31 -4.14 8.21
CA VAL A 162 9.20 -2.87 7.49
C VAL A 162 8.13 -2.03 8.17
N PRO A 163 8.45 -0.83 8.68
CA PRO A 163 7.50 -0.01 9.39
C PRO A 163 6.33 0.44 8.51
N LYS A 164 5.22 0.83 9.14
CA LYS A 164 4.06 1.43 8.48
C LYS A 164 4.45 2.67 7.66
N GLY A 165 3.73 2.88 6.56
CA GLY A 165 3.92 4.03 5.67
C GLY A 165 4.71 3.67 4.41
N TYR A 166 5.35 2.50 4.40
CA TYR A 166 6.07 1.96 3.25
C TYR A 166 5.21 0.93 2.53
N ALA A 167 5.18 0.98 1.18
CA ALA A 167 4.60 -0.07 0.36
C ALA A 167 5.72 -0.92 -0.24
N ILE A 168 5.61 -2.25 -0.15
CA ILE A 168 6.58 -3.15 -0.78
C ILE A 168 6.43 -3.07 -2.30
N LEU A 169 7.57 -2.96 -2.99
CA LEU A 169 7.67 -2.96 -4.44
C LEU A 169 8.13 -4.33 -4.94
N SER A 170 7.52 -4.79 -6.02
CA SER A 170 7.94 -6.02 -6.71
C SER A 170 9.05 -5.74 -7.73
N PRO A 171 9.96 -6.70 -7.98
CA PRO A 171 10.03 -8.03 -7.37
C PRO A 171 10.73 -8.05 -6.01
N ILE A 172 10.38 -9.03 -5.17
CA ILE A 172 11.08 -9.37 -3.92
C ILE A 172 11.98 -10.56 -4.22
N VAL A 173 13.27 -10.47 -3.90
CA VAL A 173 14.25 -11.54 -4.16
C VAL A 173 14.89 -12.00 -2.85
N PRO A 174 14.94 -13.31 -2.56
CA PRO A 174 14.09 -14.34 -3.15
C PRO A 174 12.62 -14.13 -2.77
N SER A 175 11.70 -14.86 -3.41
CA SER A 175 10.30 -14.81 -3.00
C SER A 175 10.15 -15.26 -1.53
N PRO A 176 9.46 -14.50 -0.68
CA PRO A 176 9.26 -14.85 0.72
C PRO A 176 8.29 -16.02 0.87
N ASP A 177 8.53 -16.85 1.89
CA ASP A 177 7.64 -17.95 2.26
C ASP A 177 6.36 -17.44 2.94
N LYS A 178 6.46 -16.27 3.59
CA LYS A 178 5.33 -15.61 4.23
C LYS A 178 5.44 -14.09 4.08
N VAL A 179 4.32 -13.46 3.74
CA VAL A 179 4.14 -12.01 3.82
C VAL A 179 2.94 -11.74 4.70
N GLU A 180 3.14 -10.97 5.77
CA GLU A 180 2.09 -10.60 6.70
C GLU A 180 2.01 -9.07 6.81
N SER A 181 0.79 -8.53 6.68
CA SER A 181 0.52 -7.13 6.97
C SER A 181 -0.09 -7.04 8.36
N THR A 182 0.72 -6.65 9.33
CA THR A 182 0.23 -6.23 10.64
C THR A 182 -0.24 -4.77 10.54
N GLY A 183 -1.19 -4.32 11.37
CA GLY A 183 -1.74 -2.94 11.27
C GLY A 183 -0.69 -1.81 11.32
N ASN A 184 0.52 -2.11 11.81
CA ASN A 184 1.62 -1.16 11.95
C ASN A 184 2.88 -1.53 11.13
N ALA A 185 2.90 -2.64 10.40
CA ALA A 185 4.11 -3.10 9.70
C ALA A 185 3.83 -4.14 8.63
N LEU A 186 4.75 -4.25 7.69
CA LEU A 186 4.85 -5.37 6.76
C LEU A 186 5.99 -6.28 7.21
N ILE A 187 5.71 -7.57 7.30
CA ILE A 187 6.66 -8.59 7.74
C ILE A 187 6.86 -9.58 6.60
N LEU A 188 8.11 -9.78 6.19
CA LEU A 188 8.51 -10.78 5.22
C LEU A 188 9.35 -11.84 5.92
N GLU A 189 9.07 -13.12 5.64
CA GLU A 189 9.81 -14.24 6.19
C GLU A 189 10.35 -15.17 5.09
N TRP A 190 11.55 -15.69 5.31
CA TRP A 190 12.18 -16.74 4.51
C TRP A 190 12.64 -17.87 5.43
N LYS A 191 12.47 -19.11 4.98
CA LYS A 191 12.74 -20.34 5.72
C LYS A 191 13.39 -21.35 4.80
N LYS A 192 14.43 -22.01 5.29
CA LYS A 192 15.04 -23.13 4.59
C LYS A 192 15.59 -24.16 5.55
N THR A 193 15.25 -25.43 5.31
CA THR A 193 15.85 -26.57 5.99
C THR A 193 17.04 -27.07 5.20
N GLU A 194 18.05 -27.62 5.88
CA GLU A 194 19.22 -28.27 5.28
C GLU A 194 19.96 -27.37 4.27
N VAL A 195 20.39 -26.20 4.73
CA VAL A 195 21.25 -25.32 3.93
C VAL A 195 22.60 -25.99 3.71
N ARG A 196 23.08 -25.96 2.48
CA ARG A 196 24.36 -26.61 2.11
C ARG A 196 25.55 -25.67 2.34
N PRO A 197 26.76 -26.22 2.50
CA PRO A 197 27.97 -25.41 2.40
C PRO A 197 28.02 -24.67 1.06
N GLU A 198 28.58 -23.46 1.10
CA GLU A 198 28.69 -22.52 -0.02
C GLU A 198 27.36 -22.02 -0.57
N GLU A 199 26.25 -22.28 0.13
CA GLU A 199 24.95 -21.74 -0.26
C GLU A 199 24.81 -20.28 0.15
N GLU A 200 24.23 -19.49 -0.76
CA GLU A 200 24.21 -18.04 -0.71
C GLU A 200 22.78 -17.51 -0.82
N PHE A 201 22.46 -16.48 -0.03
CA PHE A 201 21.16 -15.82 -0.03
C PHE A 201 21.35 -14.33 -0.24
N TYR A 202 20.64 -13.80 -1.23
CA TYR A 202 20.60 -12.38 -1.57
C TYR A 202 19.20 -11.85 -1.37
N PHE A 203 19.00 -11.07 -0.31
CA PHE A 203 17.74 -10.43 0.00
C PHE A 203 17.70 -9.04 -0.63
N ILE A 204 16.80 -8.83 -1.58
CA ILE A 204 16.56 -7.53 -2.22
C ILE A 204 15.08 -7.22 -2.12
N VAL A 205 14.75 -6.14 -1.41
CA VAL A 205 13.37 -5.71 -1.19
C VAL A 205 13.25 -4.21 -1.44
N GLY A 206 12.45 -3.83 -2.43
CA GLY A 206 12.13 -2.44 -2.71
C GLY A 206 10.95 -1.95 -1.88
N PHE A 207 10.98 -0.67 -1.50
CA PHE A 207 9.88 0.01 -0.81
C PHE A 207 9.62 1.38 -1.44
N SER A 208 8.34 1.76 -1.52
CA SER A 208 7.98 3.16 -1.77
C SER A 208 8.49 4.01 -0.61
N GLY A 209 8.81 5.28 -0.85
CA GLY A 209 8.98 6.24 0.24
C GLY A 209 7.74 6.26 1.15
N GLU A 210 7.88 6.85 2.34
CA GLU A 210 6.74 7.04 3.24
C GLU A 210 5.61 7.73 2.49
N VAL A 211 4.45 7.08 2.46
CA VAL A 211 3.22 7.69 1.95
C VAL A 211 2.79 8.74 2.97
N THR A 212 3.49 9.88 2.98
CA THR A 212 3.03 11.07 3.67
C THR A 212 1.75 11.47 2.96
N ASN A 213 0.62 11.35 3.65
CA ASN A 213 -0.67 11.73 3.10
C ASN A 213 -0.71 13.26 3.02
N GLN A 214 -0.11 13.82 1.98
CA GLN A 214 -0.01 15.27 1.76
C GLN A 214 -1.33 15.87 1.28
N PHE A 215 -2.48 15.23 1.54
CA PHE A 215 -3.75 15.80 1.17
C PHE A 215 -3.89 17.14 1.91
N PRO A 216 -3.81 18.28 1.21
CA PRO A 216 -3.73 19.57 1.85
C PRO A 216 -5.14 19.95 2.25
N LEU A 217 -5.60 19.37 3.36
CA LEU A 217 -6.96 19.52 3.89
C LEU A 217 -7.34 21.00 3.99
N ALA A 218 -6.37 21.85 4.36
CA ALA A 218 -6.53 23.29 4.38
C ALA A 218 -6.88 23.90 3.00
N MET A 219 -6.24 23.47 1.91
CA MET A 219 -6.56 23.95 0.55
C MET A 219 -7.91 23.43 0.06
N PHE A 220 -8.24 22.17 0.38
CA PHE A 220 -9.56 21.62 0.08
C PHE A 220 -10.68 22.38 0.80
N LEU A 221 -10.51 22.62 2.10
CA LEU A 221 -11.45 23.41 2.91
C LEU A 221 -11.52 24.87 2.44
N ALA A 222 -10.39 25.49 2.08
CA ALA A 222 -10.37 26.83 1.50
C ALA A 222 -11.14 26.90 0.18
N THR A 223 -11.04 25.88 -0.67
CA THR A 223 -11.78 25.81 -1.93
C THR A 223 -13.29 25.70 -1.70
N ILE A 224 -13.72 24.85 -0.75
CA ILE A 224 -15.12 24.77 -0.32
C ILE A 224 -15.60 26.11 0.23
N PHE A 225 -14.78 26.77 1.04
CA PHE A 225 -15.12 28.05 1.65
C PHE A 225 -15.23 29.18 0.61
N ILE A 226 -14.33 29.22 -0.37
CA ILE A 226 -14.39 30.16 -1.50
C ILE A 226 -15.63 29.90 -2.37
N ALA A 227 -15.95 28.64 -2.65
CA ALA A 227 -17.17 28.29 -3.40
C ALA A 227 -18.44 28.67 -2.62
N PHE A 228 -18.44 28.48 -1.30
CA PHE A 228 -19.54 28.90 -0.43
C PHE A 228 -19.71 30.42 -0.40
N LEU A 229 -18.63 31.18 -0.21
CA LEU A 229 -18.64 32.64 -0.25
C LEU A 229 -19.05 33.18 -1.62
N GLY A 230 -18.51 32.60 -2.69
CA GLY A 230 -18.85 32.94 -4.07
C GLY A 230 -20.32 32.68 -4.36
N GLY A 231 -20.85 31.53 -3.94
CA GLY A 231 -22.27 31.18 -4.07
C GLY A 231 -23.17 32.08 -3.22
N PHE A 232 -22.76 32.43 -1.99
CA PHE A 232 -23.49 33.33 -1.10
C PHE A 232 -23.53 34.77 -1.66
N LEU A 233 -22.39 35.30 -2.11
CA LEU A 233 -22.30 36.61 -2.75
C LEU A 233 -23.07 36.64 -4.08
N ALA A 234 -22.92 35.62 -4.94
CA ALA A 234 -23.72 35.51 -6.14
C ALA A 234 -25.22 35.43 -5.83
N GLY A 235 -25.64 34.63 -4.85
CA GLY A 235 -27.05 34.51 -4.44
C GLY A 235 -27.64 35.82 -3.91
N THR A 236 -26.85 36.62 -3.19
CA THR A 236 -27.27 37.95 -2.70
C THR A 236 -27.32 39.00 -3.81
N LEU A 237 -26.40 38.96 -4.78
CA LEU A 237 -26.41 39.82 -5.98
C LEU A 237 -27.53 39.46 -6.96
N TYR A 238 -27.80 38.17 -7.17
CA TYR A 238 -28.87 37.71 -8.07
C TYR A 238 -30.27 37.92 -7.48
N ARG A 239 -30.41 37.98 -6.15
CA ARG A 239 -31.67 38.41 -5.49
C ARG A 239 -32.08 39.85 -5.81
N GLY A 240 -31.18 40.67 -6.36
CA GLY A 240 -31.47 42.05 -6.77
C GLY A 240 -32.04 42.23 -8.18
N LYS A 241 -32.09 41.18 -9.03
CA LYS A 241 -32.50 41.30 -10.45
C LYS A 241 -33.82 40.63 -10.81
N GLU A 242 -34.48 39.96 -9.88
CA GLU A 242 -35.73 39.22 -10.15
C GLU A 242 -36.98 39.88 -9.52
N LYS A 243 -37.02 41.22 -9.53
CA LYS A 243 -38.23 42.01 -9.23
C LYS A 243 -38.43 43.19 -10.17
N THR A 244 -38.06 43.04 -11.44
CA THR A 244 -38.35 44.03 -12.49
C THR A 244 -39.11 43.37 -13.63
N LEU A 245 -40.39 43.10 -13.36
CA LEU A 245 -41.56 43.19 -14.25
C LEU A 245 -42.79 42.64 -13.51
N ILE A 246 -43.00 43.06 -12.27
CA ILE A 246 -44.35 43.08 -11.71
C ILE A 246 -44.94 44.36 -12.31
N ASP A 247 -45.90 44.22 -13.20
CA ASP A 247 -46.70 45.32 -13.73
C ASP A 247 -47.28 46.10 -12.55
N LEU A 248 -46.59 47.18 -12.17
CA LEU A 248 -46.88 48.04 -11.01
C LEU A 248 -48.19 48.82 -11.17
N ARG A 249 -48.89 48.63 -12.29
CA ARG A 249 -50.19 49.24 -12.52
C ARG A 249 -51.23 48.60 -11.61
N SER A 250 -51.95 49.42 -10.86
CA SER A 250 -53.10 48.99 -10.09
C SER A 250 -54.12 48.31 -11.02
N ASP A 251 -54.85 47.31 -10.52
CA ASP A 251 -55.94 46.68 -11.29
C ASP A 251 -56.96 47.74 -11.81
N GLU A 252 -57.14 48.84 -11.07
CA GLU A 252 -57.98 49.99 -11.48
C GLU A 252 -57.39 50.72 -12.70
N GLU A 253 -56.08 50.92 -12.75
CA GLU A 253 -55.40 51.60 -13.87
C GLU A 253 -55.51 50.77 -15.15
N LYS A 254 -55.43 49.44 -15.05
CA LYS A 254 -55.61 48.53 -16.20
C LYS A 254 -57.03 48.61 -16.75
N VAL A 255 -58.03 48.71 -15.87
CA VAL A 255 -59.43 48.90 -16.29
C VAL A 255 -59.61 50.26 -16.96
N LEU A 256 -59.06 51.33 -16.41
CA LEU A 256 -59.17 52.68 -16.98
C LEU A 256 -58.53 52.75 -18.37
N GLU A 257 -57.35 52.14 -18.55
CA GLU A 257 -56.67 52.10 -19.85
C GLU A 257 -57.50 51.39 -20.92
N VAL A 258 -58.11 50.25 -20.58
CA VAL A 258 -58.98 49.50 -21.50
C VAL A 258 -60.27 50.28 -21.82
N LEU A 259 -60.80 51.04 -20.86
CA LEU A 259 -62.01 51.86 -21.07
C LEU A 259 -61.74 53.20 -21.78
N LYS A 260 -60.49 53.64 -21.92
CA LYS A 260 -60.13 54.80 -22.77
C LYS A 260 -60.40 54.52 -24.25
N GLU A 261 -60.35 53.25 -24.67
CA GLU A 261 -60.68 52.83 -26.04
C GLU A 261 -62.19 52.90 -26.34
N GLY A 262 -63.03 52.95 -25.30
CA GLY A 262 -64.48 53.04 -25.43
C GLY A 262 -65.25 52.22 -24.39
N PRO A 263 -66.59 52.33 -24.38
CA PRO A 263 -67.44 51.55 -23.50
C PRO A 263 -67.35 50.05 -23.83
N LEU A 264 -67.25 49.21 -22.79
CA LEU A 264 -67.12 47.75 -22.93
C LEU A 264 -68.06 47.01 -21.99
N TYR A 265 -68.51 45.82 -22.41
CA TYR A 265 -69.25 44.94 -21.52
C TYR A 265 -68.35 44.35 -20.45
N GLN A 266 -68.89 44.18 -19.24
CA GLN A 266 -68.17 43.55 -18.13
C GLN A 266 -67.62 42.16 -18.48
N SER A 267 -68.33 41.39 -19.31
CA SER A 267 -67.85 40.09 -19.81
C SER A 267 -66.61 40.18 -20.70
N ASP A 268 -66.44 41.30 -21.40
CA ASP A 268 -65.30 41.51 -22.28
C ASP A 268 -64.11 42.05 -21.49
N LEU A 269 -64.33 42.82 -20.42
CA LEU A 269 -63.30 43.18 -19.45
C LEU A 269 -62.69 41.95 -18.76
N VAL A 270 -63.52 40.95 -18.41
CA VAL A 270 -63.05 39.65 -17.89
C VAL A 270 -62.10 38.97 -18.87
N LYS A 271 -62.45 38.96 -20.17
CA LYS A 271 -61.63 38.33 -21.21
C LYS A 271 -60.34 39.11 -21.50
N ARG A 272 -60.43 40.44 -21.61
CA ARG A 272 -59.29 41.30 -21.96
C ARG A 272 -58.26 41.42 -20.83
N LEU A 273 -58.71 41.45 -19.57
CA LEU A 273 -57.83 41.60 -18.41
C LEU A 273 -57.41 40.26 -17.78
N GLY A 274 -58.01 39.14 -18.21
CA GLY A 274 -57.75 37.81 -17.64
C GLY A 274 -58.17 37.65 -16.18
N PHE A 275 -58.98 38.56 -15.65
CA PHE A 275 -59.44 38.54 -14.26
C PHE A 275 -60.62 37.59 -14.08
N SER A 276 -60.78 37.02 -12.88
CA SER A 276 -61.98 36.24 -12.57
C SER A 276 -63.23 37.14 -12.58
N LYS A 277 -64.39 36.56 -12.93
CA LYS A 277 -65.67 37.29 -12.96
C LYS A 277 -65.99 37.98 -11.62
N ALA A 278 -65.67 37.31 -10.51
CA ALA A 278 -65.84 37.86 -9.17
C ALA A 278 -64.91 39.06 -8.92
N LYS A 279 -63.64 38.96 -9.33
CA LYS A 279 -62.64 40.04 -9.19
C LYS A 279 -63.06 41.28 -9.99
N VAL A 280 -63.47 41.11 -11.26
CA VAL A 280 -63.97 42.22 -12.08
C VAL A 280 -65.22 42.84 -11.47
N SER A 281 -66.17 42.03 -10.97
CA SER A 281 -67.39 42.57 -10.37
C SER A 281 -67.13 43.40 -9.11
N LEU A 282 -66.14 42.99 -8.30
CA LEU A 282 -65.74 43.72 -7.09
C LEU A 282 -65.04 45.03 -7.45
N LEU A 283 -64.05 44.94 -8.35
CA LEU A 283 -63.25 46.07 -8.83
C LEU A 283 -64.13 47.16 -9.45
N LEU A 284 -65.04 46.79 -10.35
CA LEU A 284 -65.93 47.75 -10.99
C LEU A 284 -66.92 48.40 -10.01
N ARG A 285 -67.36 47.67 -8.98
CA ARG A 285 -68.22 48.25 -7.94
C ARG A 285 -67.47 49.31 -7.14
N ASP A 286 -66.21 49.03 -6.81
CA ASP A 286 -65.38 49.96 -6.03
C ASP A 286 -64.98 51.18 -6.87
N MET A 287 -64.68 51.00 -8.17
CA MET A 287 -64.42 52.09 -9.11
C MET A 287 -65.66 52.97 -9.37
N GLU A 288 -66.86 52.38 -9.45
CA GLU A 288 -68.12 53.13 -9.56
C GLU A 288 -68.40 53.93 -8.29
N LYS A 289 -68.17 53.35 -7.11
CA LYS A 289 -68.30 54.05 -5.82
C LYS A 289 -67.35 55.25 -5.71
N LYS A 290 -66.15 55.13 -6.29
CA LYS A 290 -65.16 56.22 -6.42
C LYS A 290 -65.51 57.24 -7.51
N GLY A 291 -66.56 56.99 -8.30
CA GLY A 291 -67.00 57.87 -9.38
C GLY A 291 -66.12 57.84 -10.63
N LEU A 292 -65.25 56.84 -10.79
CA LEU A 292 -64.32 56.73 -11.93
C LEU A 292 -65.00 56.19 -13.20
N ILE A 293 -66.04 55.38 -13.02
CA ILE A 293 -66.78 54.71 -14.08
C ILE A 293 -68.27 54.73 -13.77
N GLU A 294 -69.08 54.44 -14.77
CA GLU A 294 -70.51 54.18 -14.62
C GLU A 294 -70.90 52.84 -15.26
N ARG A 295 -71.88 52.15 -14.67
CA ARG A 295 -72.37 50.87 -15.15
C ARG A 295 -73.85 50.97 -15.52
N VAL A 296 -74.16 50.72 -16.79
CA VAL A 296 -75.54 50.67 -17.28
C VAL A 296 -75.92 49.20 -17.47
N LYS A 297 -77.02 48.77 -16.84
CA LYS A 297 -77.48 47.38 -16.97
C LYS A 297 -78.04 47.17 -18.37
N GLU A 298 -77.47 46.22 -19.11
CA GLU A 298 -77.89 45.89 -20.46
C GLU A 298 -78.04 44.36 -20.58
N GLY A 299 -79.30 43.91 -20.66
CA GLY A 299 -79.64 42.49 -20.62
C GLY A 299 -79.16 41.78 -19.35
N ARG A 300 -78.29 40.77 -19.54
CA ARG A 300 -77.72 39.93 -18.45
C ARG A 300 -76.33 40.40 -17.97
N THR A 301 -75.84 41.54 -18.47
CA THR A 301 -74.52 42.09 -18.14
C THR A 301 -74.61 43.60 -17.89
N TYR A 302 -73.48 44.23 -17.60
CA TYR A 302 -73.35 45.68 -17.51
C TYR A 302 -72.46 46.18 -18.63
N LEU A 303 -72.90 47.26 -19.29
CA LEU A 303 -72.04 48.09 -20.11
C LEU A 303 -71.30 49.06 -19.18
N VAL A 304 -69.98 49.10 -19.28
CA VAL A 304 -69.11 49.89 -18.43
C VAL A 304 -68.46 50.98 -19.28
N ARG A 305 -68.50 52.22 -18.80
CA ARG A 305 -67.84 53.36 -19.46
C ARG A 305 -67.20 54.29 -18.44
N LEU A 306 -66.21 55.07 -18.88
CA LEU A 306 -65.63 56.12 -18.05
C LEU A 306 -66.69 57.17 -17.75
N LYS A 307 -66.74 57.65 -16.52
CA LYS A 307 -67.65 58.73 -16.15
C LYS A 307 -67.11 60.04 -16.73
N GLU A 308 -67.90 60.73 -17.53
CA GLU A 308 -67.55 62.08 -17.98
C GLU A 308 -67.45 63.00 -16.75
N SER A 309 -66.34 63.75 -16.65
CA SER A 309 -66.10 64.74 -15.58
C SER A 309 -66.82 66.04 -15.87
#